data_AF-A0A414AWZ9-F1
#
_entry.id   AF-A0A414AWZ9-F1
#
_cell.length_a   1.000
_cell.length_b   1.000
_cell.length_c   1.000
_cell.angle_alpha   90.00
_cell.angle_beta   90.00
_cell.angle_gamma   90.00
#
_symmetry.space_group_name_H-M   'P 1'
#
loop_
_entity.id
_entity.type
_entity.pdbx_description
1 polymer ?
#
loop_
_entity_poly.entity_id
_entity_poly.type
_entity_poly.pdbx_seq_one_letter_code
_entity_poly.pdbx_strand_id
1 'polypeptide(L)'
;MKLEFADGTSHLSEGPYDTYMLGFNNNFFLRESCYKCKYCGTERVADITVADYWRCNDNRIPEEQMRLGVSLIFTNSVKGKEILSHIEKDCVIYSINPKDAIPGNRALSKPQIRPVVRDTFFQQMDKYGYRGAIERQFKKRFLKYNLKCFIRKVIPKRVVARILKNP
;
A
#
# COMPACT_ATOMS: atom_id res chain seq x y z
N MET A 1 -6.71 7.97 -1.17
CA MET A 1 -7.24 7.36 -2.41
C MET A 1 -8.49 8.13 -2.79
N LYS A 2 -8.66 8.53 -4.07
CA LYS A 2 -9.91 9.10 -4.57
C LYS A 2 -10.65 7.98 -5.31
N LEU A 3 -11.87 7.70 -4.88
CA LEU A 3 -12.78 6.81 -5.57
C LEU A 3 -13.73 7.68 -6.39
N GLU A 4 -13.89 7.40 -7.67
CA GLU A 4 -14.86 8.05 -8.54
C GLU A 4 -15.89 7.01 -8.95
N PHE A 5 -17.16 7.33 -8.78
CA PHE A 5 -18.28 6.44 -9.06
C PHE A 5 -18.92 6.81 -10.40
N ALA A 6 -19.62 5.84 -11.00
CA ALA A 6 -20.26 6.03 -12.30
C ALA A 6 -21.33 7.15 -12.31
N ASP A 7 -21.88 7.49 -11.15
CA ASP A 7 -22.82 8.60 -10.96
C ASP A 7 -22.14 9.98 -10.86
N GLY A 8 -20.81 10.04 -11.05
CA GLY A 8 -20.00 11.26 -10.95
C GLY A 8 -19.67 11.69 -9.52
N THR A 9 -20.16 10.96 -8.50
CA THR A 9 -19.75 11.22 -7.12
C THR A 9 -18.32 10.75 -6.88
N SER A 10 -17.66 11.34 -5.89
CA SER A 10 -16.32 10.89 -5.50
C SER A 10 -16.12 10.88 -4.00
N HIS A 11 -15.30 9.94 -3.54
CA HIS A 11 -14.88 9.82 -2.16
C HIS A 11 -13.36 9.96 -2.05
N LEU A 12 -12.91 11.03 -1.40
CA LEU A 12 -11.51 11.19 -1.04
C LEU A 12 -11.28 10.68 0.38
N SER A 13 -10.56 9.57 0.49
CA SER A 13 -10.16 9.04 1.78
C SER A 13 -8.92 9.75 2.30
N GLU A 14 -8.98 10.26 3.54
CA GLU A 14 -7.86 10.91 4.22
C GLU A 14 -6.76 9.87 4.50
N GLY A 15 -5.62 9.99 3.82
CA GLY A 15 -4.56 8.97 3.79
C GLY A 15 -4.23 8.28 5.13
N PRO A 16 -3.96 9.00 6.23
CA PRO A 16 -3.64 8.38 7.50
C PRO A 16 -4.85 7.82 8.27
N TYR A 17 -6.08 8.00 7.81
CA TYR A 17 -7.29 7.46 8.46
C TYR A 17 -8.15 6.61 7.51
N ASP A 18 -7.62 6.34 6.32
CA ASP A 18 -8.16 5.40 5.37
C ASP A 18 -8.27 4.01 5.99
N THR A 19 -9.48 3.59 6.32
CA THR A 19 -9.73 2.31 7.00
C THR A 19 -9.34 1.10 6.14
N TYR A 20 -9.40 1.23 4.81
CA TYR A 20 -8.98 0.19 3.88
C TYR A 20 -7.47 0.03 3.91
N MET A 21 -6.72 1.10 3.72
CA MET A 21 -5.26 1.05 3.77
C MET A 21 -4.76 0.60 5.13
N LEU A 22 -5.40 1.03 6.21
CA LEU A 22 -5.06 0.58 7.56
C LEU A 22 -5.22 -0.92 7.74
N GLY A 23 -6.38 -1.47 7.39
CA GLY A 23 -6.61 -2.91 7.57
C GLY A 23 -5.84 -3.77 6.57
N PHE A 24 -5.71 -3.32 5.31
CA PHE A 24 -4.98 -4.03 4.27
C PHE A 24 -3.48 -4.11 4.59
N ASN A 25 -2.85 -2.97 4.93
CA ASN A 25 -1.42 -2.93 5.26
C ASN A 25 -1.08 -3.68 6.55
N ASN A 26 -2.05 -3.89 7.43
CA ASN A 26 -1.89 -4.71 8.64
C ASN A 26 -2.40 -6.14 8.45
N ASN A 27 -2.77 -6.52 7.22
CA ASN A 27 -3.19 -7.85 6.83
C ASN A 27 -4.41 -8.39 7.62
N PHE A 28 -5.33 -7.55 8.08
CA PHE A 28 -6.43 -7.97 8.97
C PHE A 28 -7.50 -8.81 8.29
N PHE A 29 -7.68 -8.64 6.99
CA PHE A 29 -8.78 -9.25 6.23
C PHE A 29 -8.30 -9.90 4.92
N LEU A 30 -7.02 -10.27 4.83
CA LEU A 30 -6.56 -11.07 3.70
C LEU A 30 -7.23 -12.46 3.73
N ARG A 31 -7.30 -13.10 2.56
CA ARG A 31 -7.73 -14.50 2.45
C ARG A 31 -6.72 -15.39 3.18
N GLU A 32 -7.18 -16.49 3.77
CA GLU A 32 -6.30 -17.40 4.52
C GLU A 32 -5.17 -17.97 3.66
N SER A 33 -5.44 -18.20 2.37
CA SER A 33 -4.43 -18.61 1.40
C SER A 33 -3.31 -17.59 1.19
N CYS A 34 -3.56 -16.29 1.40
CA CYS A 34 -2.54 -15.24 1.26
C CYS A 34 -1.45 -15.34 2.33
N TYR A 35 -1.78 -15.84 3.52
CA TYR A 35 -0.80 -16.04 4.60
C TYR A 35 0.07 -17.29 4.41
N LYS A 36 -0.36 -18.21 3.54
CA LYS A 36 0.32 -19.48 3.24
C LYS A 36 0.59 -19.62 1.74
N CYS A 37 0.74 -18.50 1.05
CA CYS A 37 0.81 -18.49 -0.41
C CYS A 37 2.07 -19.22 -0.90
N LYS A 38 1.88 -20.37 -1.54
CA LYS A 38 2.97 -21.17 -2.14
C LYS A 38 3.60 -20.52 -3.39
N TYR A 39 2.99 -19.47 -3.91
CA TYR A 39 3.48 -18.72 -5.08
C TYR A 39 4.31 -17.50 -4.69
N CYS A 40 4.53 -17.24 -3.40
CA CYS A 40 5.51 -16.24 -2.97
C CYS A 40 6.93 -16.78 -3.20
N GLY A 41 7.84 -15.91 -3.59
CA GLY A 41 9.19 -16.28 -4.00
C GLY A 41 9.62 -15.64 -5.32
N THR A 42 10.83 -15.95 -5.76
CA THR A 42 11.36 -15.59 -7.08
C THR A 42 10.99 -16.62 -8.14
N GLU A 43 10.73 -17.87 -7.75
CA GLU A 43 10.26 -18.91 -8.67
C GLU A 43 8.80 -18.66 -9.03
N ARG A 44 8.58 -18.19 -10.27
CA ARG A 44 7.26 -17.80 -10.79
C ARG A 44 6.91 -18.62 -12.01
N VAL A 45 5.66 -19.07 -12.06
CA VAL A 45 5.12 -19.86 -13.19
C VAL A 45 4.78 -19.01 -14.42
N ALA A 46 4.68 -17.69 -14.25
CA ALA A 46 4.37 -16.78 -15.34
C ALA A 46 5.64 -16.36 -16.08
N ASP A 47 5.56 -16.23 -17.41
CA ASP A 47 6.67 -15.76 -18.26
C ASP A 47 7.23 -14.41 -17.78
N ILE A 48 6.34 -13.49 -17.39
CA ILE A 48 6.67 -12.18 -16.83
C ILE A 48 5.99 -12.00 -15.48
N THR A 49 6.69 -11.40 -14.52
CA THR A 49 6.11 -10.88 -13.28
C THR A 49 6.35 -9.38 -13.20
N VAL A 50 5.28 -8.61 -12.98
CA VAL A 50 5.35 -7.17 -12.76
C VAL A 50 4.98 -6.87 -11.30
N ALA A 51 5.73 -5.96 -10.68
CA ALA A 51 5.48 -5.46 -9.33
C ALA A 51 5.80 -3.97 -9.26
N ASP A 52 5.41 -3.32 -8.18
CA ASP A 52 5.88 -1.97 -7.88
C ASP A 52 7.34 -2.02 -7.38
N TYR A 53 8.18 -1.11 -7.85
CA TYR A 53 9.56 -0.99 -7.39
C TYR A 53 9.65 -0.14 -6.12
N TRP A 54 9.25 -0.73 -4.99
CA TRP A 54 9.25 -0.06 -3.68
C TRP A 54 10.63 0.01 -3.02
N ARG A 55 10.90 1.12 -2.31
CA ARG A 55 12.01 1.28 -1.33
C ARG A 55 13.43 1.06 -1.87
N CYS A 56 13.64 1.25 -3.15
CA CYS A 56 14.97 1.23 -3.74
C CYS A 56 15.39 2.67 -4.03
N ASN A 57 16.35 3.18 -3.24
CA ASN A 57 17.01 4.44 -3.56
C ASN A 57 17.95 4.16 -4.74
N ASP A 58 17.40 4.26 -5.94
CA ASP A 58 18.11 3.99 -7.18
C ASP A 58 18.41 5.31 -7.89
N ASN A 59 19.64 5.80 -7.71
CA ASN A 59 20.08 7.08 -8.26
C ASN A 59 20.08 7.13 -9.81
N ARG A 60 19.84 5.99 -10.48
CA ARG A 60 19.70 5.93 -11.94
C ARG A 60 18.32 6.39 -12.41
N ILE A 61 17.33 6.41 -11.53
CA ILE A 61 15.95 6.80 -11.86
C ILE A 61 15.73 8.25 -11.42
N PRO A 62 15.28 9.14 -12.31
CA PRO A 62 14.94 10.51 -11.93
C PRO A 62 13.89 10.56 -10.83
N GLU A 63 14.04 11.48 -9.88
CA GLU A 63 13.11 11.62 -8.76
C GLU A 63 11.66 11.84 -9.22
N GLU A 64 11.47 12.60 -10.29
CA GLU A 64 10.17 12.82 -10.92
C GLU A 64 9.51 11.52 -11.39
N GLN A 65 10.27 10.60 -12.00
CA GLN A 65 9.77 9.28 -12.37
C GLN A 65 9.49 8.41 -11.14
N MET A 66 10.35 8.46 -10.11
CA MET A 66 10.08 7.75 -8.84
C MET A 66 8.77 8.22 -8.18
N ARG A 67 8.41 9.50 -8.33
CA ARG A 67 7.15 10.06 -7.81
C ARG A 67 5.91 9.60 -8.58
N LEU A 68 6.04 9.35 -9.88
CA LEU A 68 4.98 8.79 -10.71
C LEU A 68 4.80 7.28 -10.46
N GLY A 69 5.87 6.62 -10.03
CA GLY A 69 5.92 5.19 -9.75
C GLY A 69 6.69 4.44 -10.82
N VAL A 70 7.49 3.48 -10.38
CA VAL A 70 8.34 2.66 -11.26
C VAL A 70 7.91 1.21 -11.11
N SER A 71 7.75 0.52 -12.23
CA SER A 71 7.47 -0.91 -12.25
C SER A 71 8.77 -1.72 -12.21
N LEU A 72 8.75 -2.80 -11.45
CA LEU A 72 9.74 -3.85 -11.41
C LEU A 72 9.27 -5.00 -12.31
N ILE A 73 10.13 -5.46 -13.21
CA ILE A 73 9.82 -6.56 -14.14
C ILE A 73 10.81 -7.70 -13.93
N PHE A 74 10.30 -8.91 -13.71
CA PHE A 74 11.07 -10.15 -13.77
C PHE A 74 10.68 -10.93 -15.02
N THR A 75 11.69 -11.41 -15.75
CA THR A 75 11.53 -12.36 -16.85
C THR A 75 11.90 -13.75 -16.35
N ASN A 76 10.91 -14.65 -16.26
CA ASN A 76 11.09 -15.97 -15.64
C ASN A 76 11.27 -17.09 -16.67
N SER A 77 11.11 -16.79 -17.96
CA SER A 77 11.26 -17.73 -19.06
C SER A 77 11.92 -17.06 -20.28
N VAL A 78 12.34 -17.88 -21.26
CA VAL A 78 12.84 -17.39 -22.56
C VAL A 78 11.78 -16.54 -23.25
N LYS A 79 10.53 -17.01 -23.26
CA LYS A 79 9.39 -16.26 -23.80
C LYS A 79 9.16 -14.93 -23.07
N GLY A 80 9.36 -14.89 -21.76
CA GLY A 80 9.29 -13.63 -21.00
C GLY A 80 10.34 -12.62 -21.43
N LYS A 81 11.57 -13.06 -21.70
CA LYS A 81 12.63 -12.22 -22.26
C LYS A 81 12.28 -11.73 -23.67
N GLU A 82 11.74 -12.59 -24.52
CA GLU A 82 11.27 -12.20 -25.85
C GLU A 82 10.16 -11.15 -25.77
N ILE A 83 9.17 -11.32 -24.89
CA ILE A 83 8.12 -10.32 -24.72
C ILE A 83 8.71 -8.98 -24.27
N LEU A 84 9.69 -8.99 -23.36
CA LEU A 84 10.35 -7.77 -22.89
C LEU A 84 11.05 -7.02 -24.04
N SER A 85 11.75 -7.72 -24.94
CA SER A 85 12.44 -7.07 -26.06
C SER A 85 11.48 -6.40 -27.06
N HIS A 86 10.23 -6.87 -27.16
CA HIS A 86 9.23 -6.23 -28.03
C HIS A 86 8.70 -4.92 -27.47
N ILE A 87 8.76 -4.72 -26.15
CA ILE A 87 8.28 -3.49 -25.47
C ILE A 87 9.40 -2.52 -25.10
N GLU A 88 10.67 -2.90 -25.27
CA GLU A 88 11.84 -2.06 -24.98
C GLU A 88 11.80 -0.70 -25.69
N LYS A 89 11.22 -0.63 -26.89
CA LYS A 89 11.06 0.62 -27.65
C LYS A 89 10.04 1.59 -27.04
N ASP A 90 9.11 1.09 -26.24
CA ASP A 90 7.99 1.84 -25.67
C ASP A 90 8.19 2.13 -24.17
N CYS A 91 9.32 1.69 -23.59
CA CYS A 91 9.60 1.77 -22.16
C CYS A 91 11.06 2.19 -21.90
N VAL A 92 11.30 2.97 -20.85
CA VAL A 92 12.66 3.18 -20.33
C VAL A 92 12.96 2.07 -19.32
N ILE A 93 13.89 1.17 -19.67
CA ILE A 93 14.19 -0.03 -18.88
C ILE A 93 15.62 0.04 -18.33
N TYR A 94 15.75 -0.18 -17.02
CA TYR A 94 17.04 -0.29 -16.35
C TYR A 94 17.22 -1.71 -15.80
N SER A 95 18.36 -2.33 -16.11
CA SER A 95 18.75 -3.58 -15.49
C SER A 95 19.18 -3.33 -14.04
N ILE A 96 18.65 -4.12 -13.10
CA ILE A 96 18.94 -4.01 -11.67
C ILE A 96 19.31 -5.36 -11.08
N ASN A 97 20.05 -5.36 -9.97
CA ASN A 97 20.35 -6.59 -9.27
C ASN A 97 19.11 -7.06 -8.49
N PRO A 98 18.68 -8.33 -8.60
CA PRO A 98 17.58 -8.86 -7.79
C PRO A 98 17.74 -8.61 -6.28
N LYS A 99 18.98 -8.55 -5.78
CA LYS A 99 19.28 -8.25 -4.37
C LYS A 99 18.78 -6.86 -3.92
N ASP A 100 18.69 -5.91 -4.84
CA ASP A 100 18.23 -4.55 -4.55
C ASP A 100 16.69 -4.47 -4.56
N ALA A 101 16.05 -5.31 -5.38
CA ALA A 101 14.60 -5.27 -5.61
C ALA A 101 13.78 -6.12 -4.63
N ILE A 102 14.30 -7.28 -4.23
CA ILE A 102 13.60 -8.23 -3.36
C ILE A 102 13.29 -7.67 -1.95
N PRO A 103 14.19 -6.93 -1.27
CA PRO A 103 13.91 -6.38 0.06
C PRO A 103 12.70 -5.44 0.12
N GLY A 104 12.46 -4.69 -0.97
CA GLY A 104 11.30 -3.80 -1.10
C GLY A 104 9.98 -4.55 -1.32
N ASN A 105 10.03 -5.81 -1.74
CA ASN A 105 8.90 -6.59 -2.23
C ASN A 105 8.78 -7.92 -1.48
N ARG A 106 8.13 -7.89 -0.31
CA ARG A 106 7.96 -9.08 0.55
C ARG A 106 7.41 -10.31 -0.20
N ALA A 107 6.48 -10.11 -1.13
CA ALA A 107 5.87 -11.20 -1.89
C ALA A 107 6.88 -12.00 -2.73
N LEU A 108 8.04 -11.43 -3.07
CA LEU A 108 9.16 -12.11 -3.73
C LEU A 108 10.01 -12.97 -2.78
N SER A 109 9.77 -12.88 -1.47
CA SER A 109 10.50 -13.64 -0.46
C SER A 109 9.59 -14.59 0.31
N LYS A 110 8.44 -14.12 0.80
CA LYS A 110 7.55 -14.92 1.67
C LYS A 110 6.14 -14.35 1.77
N PRO A 111 5.15 -15.18 2.18
CA PRO A 111 3.79 -14.73 2.45
C PRO A 111 3.68 -13.61 3.50
N GLN A 112 2.54 -12.93 3.50
CA GLN A 112 2.18 -11.97 4.55
C GLN A 112 1.99 -12.69 5.90
N ILE A 113 2.29 -12.01 6.99
CA ILE A 113 2.11 -12.56 8.34
C ILE A 113 0.63 -12.49 8.69
N ARG A 114 0.06 -13.61 9.13
CA ARG A 114 -1.29 -13.66 9.67
C ARG A 114 -1.31 -13.04 11.07
N PRO A 115 -1.99 -11.89 11.28
CA PRO A 115 -2.06 -11.28 12.59
C PRO A 115 -3.04 -12.03 13.49
N VAL A 116 -2.81 -12.04 14.81
CA VAL A 116 -3.74 -12.63 15.79
C VAL A 116 -5.16 -12.03 15.69
N VAL A 117 -5.25 -10.74 15.38
CA VAL A 117 -6.52 -10.03 15.16
C VAL A 117 -7.38 -10.71 14.08
N ARG A 118 -6.77 -11.38 13.09
CA ARG A 118 -7.48 -12.06 12.01
C ARG A 118 -8.47 -13.12 12.51
N ASP A 119 -8.21 -13.72 13.67
CA ASP A 119 -9.08 -14.74 14.28
C ASP A 119 -10.46 -14.19 14.66
N THR A 120 -10.53 -12.91 15.03
CA THR A 120 -11.76 -12.27 15.50
C THR A 120 -12.21 -11.12 14.60
N PHE A 121 -11.44 -10.75 13.58
CA PHE A 121 -11.70 -9.55 12.78
C PHE A 121 -13.08 -9.57 12.11
N PHE A 122 -13.48 -10.69 11.50
CA PHE A 122 -14.78 -10.79 10.83
C PHE A 122 -15.95 -10.77 11.83
N GLN A 123 -15.81 -11.41 13.00
CA GLN A 123 -16.81 -11.29 14.07
C GLN A 123 -16.95 -9.85 14.57
N GLN A 124 -15.84 -9.12 14.67
CA GLN A 124 -15.87 -7.69 15.00
C GLN A 124 -16.52 -6.86 13.90
N MET A 125 -16.31 -7.23 12.63
CA MET A 125 -16.95 -6.60 11.49
C MET A 125 -18.46 -6.82 11.49
N ASP A 126 -18.92 -8.04 11.76
CA ASP A 126 -20.35 -8.36 11.89
C ASP A 126 -21.00 -7.58 13.04
N LYS A 127 -20.27 -7.45 14.17
CA LYS A 127 -20.80 -6.79 15.38
C LYS A 127 -20.76 -5.26 15.34
N TYR A 128 -19.73 -4.66 14.73
CA TYR A 128 -19.48 -3.21 14.81
C TYR A 128 -19.44 -2.52 13.44
N GLY A 129 -19.69 -3.26 12.37
CA GLY A 129 -19.46 -2.82 11.00
C GLY A 129 -17.96 -2.73 10.66
N TYR A 130 -17.69 -2.60 9.35
CA TYR A 130 -16.33 -2.51 8.81
C TYR A 130 -15.47 -1.43 9.47
N ARG A 131 -15.97 -0.18 9.52
CA ARG A 131 -15.24 0.94 10.12
C ARG A 131 -14.98 0.69 11.61
N GLY A 132 -15.99 0.24 12.35
CA GLY A 132 -15.87 -0.02 13.79
C GLY A 132 -14.84 -1.11 14.11
N ALA A 133 -14.76 -2.17 13.29
CA ALA A 133 -13.75 -3.21 13.44
C ALA A 133 -12.32 -2.68 13.26
N ILE A 134 -12.08 -1.80 12.27
CA ILE A 134 -10.79 -1.16 12.03
C ILE A 134 -10.43 -0.17 13.14
N GLU A 135 -11.34 0.73 13.51
CA GLU A 135 -11.08 1.75 14.53
C GLU A 135 -10.71 1.14 15.89
N ARG A 136 -11.27 -0.03 16.21
CA ARG A 136 -10.92 -0.78 17.42
C ARG A 136 -9.47 -1.28 17.45
N GLN A 137 -8.86 -1.54 16.30
CA GLN A 137 -7.44 -1.90 16.22
C GLN A 137 -6.52 -0.67 16.36
N PHE A 138 -7.04 0.52 16.08
CA PHE A 138 -6.29 1.77 16.06
C PHE A 138 -6.91 2.85 16.96
N LYS A 139 -7.49 2.48 18.12
CA LYS A 139 -8.27 3.41 18.97
C LYS A 139 -7.54 4.71 19.27
N LYS A 140 -6.27 4.64 19.69
CA LYS A 140 -5.45 5.83 20.00
C LYS A 140 -5.31 6.76 18.80
N ARG A 141 -5.15 6.20 17.59
CA ARG A 141 -5.01 6.95 16.33
C ARG A 141 -6.31 7.68 15.98
N PHE A 142 -7.44 6.99 16.02
CA PHE A 142 -8.75 7.59 15.74
C PHE A 142 -9.21 8.57 16.83
N LEU A 143 -8.89 8.31 18.10
CA LEU A 143 -9.16 9.26 19.18
C LEU A 143 -8.37 10.56 18.99
N LYS A 144 -7.07 10.46 18.68
CA LYS A 144 -6.22 11.62 18.37
C LYS A 144 -6.74 12.41 17.17
N TYR A 145 -7.22 11.70 16.13
CA TYR A 145 -7.82 12.32 14.96
C TYR A 145 -9.11 13.08 15.30
N ASN A 146 -10.03 12.42 15.98
CA ASN A 146 -11.31 13.02 16.36
C ASN A 146 -11.09 14.24 17.26
N LEU A 147 -10.14 14.17 18.21
CA LEU A 147 -9.75 15.30 19.03
C LEU A 147 -9.15 16.44 18.20
N LYS A 148 -8.25 16.15 17.26
CA LYS A 148 -7.68 17.15 16.35
C LYS A 148 -8.77 17.83 15.51
N CYS A 149 -9.71 17.06 14.96
CA CYS A 149 -10.83 17.59 14.18
C CYS A 149 -11.76 18.44 15.03
N PHE A 150 -12.05 18.03 16.27
CA PHE A 150 -12.83 18.81 17.21
C PHE A 150 -12.16 20.15 17.55
N ILE A 151 -10.88 20.11 17.94
CA ILE A 151 -10.09 21.32 18.25
C ILE A 151 -10.08 22.28 17.06
N ARG A 152 -9.91 21.81 15.82
CA ARG A 152 -9.94 22.66 14.62
C ARG A 152 -11.30 23.31 14.34
N LYS A 153 -12.40 22.70 14.80
CA LYS A 153 -13.75 23.28 14.67
C LYS A 153 -13.99 24.36 15.73
N VAL A 154 -13.45 24.19 16.93
CA VAL A 154 -13.68 25.09 18.07
C VAL A 154 -12.69 26.27 18.08
N ILE A 155 -11.41 26.03 17.74
CA ILE A 155 -10.38 27.07 17.81
C ILE A 155 -10.32 27.85 16.49
N PRO A 156 -10.43 29.20 16.52
CA PRO A 156 -10.28 30.02 15.33
C PRO A 156 -8.95 29.79 14.61
N LYS A 157 -8.96 29.74 13.26
CA LYS A 157 -7.77 29.49 12.44
C LYS A 157 -6.59 30.42 12.78
N ARG A 158 -6.86 31.67 13.18
CA ARG A 158 -5.86 32.66 13.61
C ARG A 158 -5.09 32.23 14.85
N VAL A 159 -5.75 31.58 15.81
CA VAL A 159 -5.15 31.08 17.05
C VAL A 159 -4.29 29.84 16.76
N VAL A 160 -4.79 28.91 15.93
CA VAL A 160 -4.01 27.73 15.50
C VAL A 160 -2.73 28.15 14.77
N ALA A 161 -2.82 29.13 13.86
CA ALA A 161 -1.64 29.65 13.15
C ALA A 161 -0.62 30.34 14.07
N ARG A 162 -1.06 30.91 15.21
CA ARG A 162 -0.19 31.54 16.21
C ARG A 162 0.52 30.48 17.06
N ILE A 163 -0.19 29.43 17.46
CA ILE A 163 0.37 28.29 18.21
C ILE A 163 1.38 27.52 17.36
N LEU A 164 1.11 27.29 16.07
CA LEU A 164 2.03 26.56 15.19
C LEU A 164 3.27 27.37 14.74
N LYS A 165 3.26 28.70 14.91
CA LYS A 165 4.40 29.57 14.57
C LYS A 165 5.40 29.76 15.72
N ASN A 166 5.04 29.38 16.95
CA ASN A 166 5.91 29.41 18.11
C ASN A 166 6.02 27.98 18.68
N PRO A 167 6.94 27.14 18.17
CA PRO A 167 7.22 25.83 18.76
C PRO A 167 7.77 25.94 20.18
#